data_AF-A0A1Q1FM23-F1
#
_entry.id   AF-A0A1Q1FM23-F1
#
_cell.length_a   1.000
_cell.length_b   1.000
_cell.length_c   1.000
_cell.angle_alpha   90.00
_cell.angle_beta   90.00
_cell.angle_gamma   90.00
#
_symmetry.space_group_name_H-M   'P 1'
#
loop_
_entity.id
_entity.type
_entity.pdbx_description
1 polymer ?
#
loop_
_entity_poly.entity_id
_entity_poly.type
_entity_poly.pdbx_seq_one_letter_code
_entity_poly.pdbx_strand_id
1 'polypeptide(L)' 'MATQWVGLGTVERFVQAVVAGGLALVAGLWATELFALGSPVWLVGVALVVIGIAGLSWGIYSELSI' A
#
# COMPACT_ATOMS: atom_id res chain seq x y z
N MET A 1 -15.19 4.96 -29.95
CA MET A 1 -14.68 3.67 -29.41
C MET A 1 -13.26 3.85 -28.86
N ALA A 2 -13.05 4.84 -27.97
CA ALA A 2 -11.72 5.23 -27.46
C ALA A 2 -11.70 5.44 -25.94
N THR A 3 -12.85 5.29 -25.26
CA THR A 3 -13.01 5.52 -23.82
C THR A 3 -12.62 4.32 -22.96
N GLN A 4 -12.53 3.10 -23.54
CA GLN A 4 -12.18 1.87 -22.80
C GLN A 4 -10.71 1.82 -22.34
N TRP A 5 -9.79 2.45 -23.07
CA TRP A 5 -8.35 2.34 -22.82
C TRP A 5 -7.88 3.21 -21.65
N VAL A 6 -8.56 4.33 -21.40
CA VAL A 6 -8.24 5.25 -20.29
C VAL A 6 -8.64 4.64 -18.94
N GLY A 7 -9.77 3.92 -18.89
CA GLY A 7 -10.25 3.28 -17.66
C GLY A 7 -9.33 2.17 -17.15
N LEU A 8 -8.73 1.38 -18.05
CA LEU A 8 -7.84 0.28 -17.66
C LEU A 8 -6.54 0.77 -17.01
N GLY A 9 -5.93 1.85 -17.52
CA GLY A 9 -4.70 2.39 -16.94
C GLY A 9 -4.89 2.98 -15.54
N THR A 10 -6.03 3.63 -15.30
CA THR A 10 -6.40 4.15 -13.98
C THR A 10 -6.66 3.02 -12.98
N VAL A 11 -7.46 2.02 -13.37
CA VAL A 11 -7.78 0.87 -12.50
C VAL A 11 -6.54 0.02 -12.23
N GLU A 12 -5.66 -0.20 -13.21
CA GLU A 12 -4.41 -0.92 -13.01
C GLU A 12 -3.51 -0.24 -11.96
N ARG A 13 -3.38 1.09 -12.02
CA ARG A 13 -2.61 1.89 -11.07
C ARG A 13 -3.23 1.88 -9.67
N PHE A 14 -4.56 1.91 -9.58
CA PHE A 14 -5.30 1.75 -8.33
C PHE A 14 -5.02 0.37 -7.71
N VAL A 15 -5.21 -0.71 -8.47
CA VAL A 15 -4.98 -2.08 -8.00
C VAL A 15 -3.52 -2.26 -7.59
N GLN A 16 -2.57 -1.75 -8.36
CA GLN A 16 -1.14 -1.77 -8.00
C GLN A 16 -0.87 -1.05 -6.67
N ALA A 17 -1.45 0.13 -6.45
CA ALA A 17 -1.28 0.87 -5.20
C ALA A 17 -1.87 0.12 -4.00
N VAL A 18 -3.07 -0.46 -4.16
CA VAL A 18 -3.74 -1.24 -3.11
C VAL A 18 -2.97 -2.52 -2.79
N VAL A 19 -2.54 -3.27 -3.81
CA VAL A 19 -1.79 -4.52 -3.63
C VAL A 19 -0.41 -4.25 -3.02
N ALA A 20 0.32 -3.26 -3.53
CA ALA A 20 1.63 -2.88 -2.97
C ALA A 20 1.50 -2.38 -1.53
N GLY A 21 0.50 -1.54 -1.24
CA GLY A 21 0.23 -1.04 0.11
C GLY A 21 -0.15 -2.16 1.08
N GLY A 22 -1.03 -3.09 0.65
CA GLY A 22 -1.43 -4.25 1.43
C GLY A 22 -0.26 -5.20 1.74
N LEU A 23 0.56 -5.51 0.73
CA LEU A 23 1.77 -6.33 0.92
C LEU A 23 2.76 -5.68 1.87
N ALA A 24 3.00 -4.37 1.74
CA ALA A 24 3.86 -3.62 2.65
C ALA A 24 3.31 -3.66 4.09
N LEU A 25 2.00 -3.55 4.26
CA LEU A 25 1.36 -3.59 5.58
C LEU A 25 1.49 -4.96 6.25
N VAL A 26 1.22 -6.04 5.52
CA VAL A 26 1.37 -7.42 6.04
C VAL A 26 2.83 -7.71 6.39
N ALA A 27 3.76 -7.34 5.52
CA ALA A 27 5.19 -7.51 5.77
C ALA A 27 5.65 -6.70 6.99
N GLY A 28 5.18 -5.46 7.12
CA GLY A 28 5.46 -4.60 8.27
C GLY A 28 4.93 -5.18 9.57
N LEU A 29 3.69 -5.69 9.57
CA LEU A 29 3.04 -6.26 10.75
C LEU A 29 3.78 -7.52 11.24
N TRP A 30 4.13 -8.42 10.31
CA TRP A 30 4.97 -9.58 10.61
C TRP A 30 6.32 -9.19 11.16
N ALA A 31 6.99 -8.19 10.57
CA ALA A 31 8.27 -7.70 11.10
C ALA A 31 8.12 -7.11 12.52
N THR A 32 7.00 -6.45 12.83
CA THR A 32 6.76 -5.95 14.19
C THR A 32 6.42 -7.05 15.20
N GLU A 33 5.86 -8.18 14.76
CA GLU A 33 5.52 -9.31 15.62
C GLU A 33 6.72 -10.23 15.86
N LEU A 34 7.51 -10.51 14.82
CA LEU A 34 8.59 -11.50 14.84
C LEU A 34 9.87 -10.98 15.49
N PHE A 35 10.08 -9.67 15.54
CA PHE A 35 11.32 -9.06 16.04
C PHE A 35 11.12 -8.34 17.36
N ALA A 36 12.18 -8.35 18.18
CA ALA A 36 12.18 -7.70 19.48
C ALA A 36 11.81 -6.21 19.36
N LEU A 37 10.97 -5.77 20.30
CA LEU A 37 10.49 -4.40 20.38
C LEU A 37 11.67 -3.43 20.55
N GLY A 38 11.74 -2.41 19.70
CA GLY A 38 12.86 -1.45 19.66
C GLY A 38 14.08 -1.89 18.86
N SER A 39 14.08 -3.09 18.26
CA SER A 39 15.15 -3.49 17.33
C SER A 39 15.09 -2.68 16.02
N PRO A 40 16.22 -2.51 15.30
CA PRO A 40 16.24 -1.83 14.02
C PRO A 40 15.29 -2.45 12.98
N VAL A 41 15.13 -3.77 12.99
CA VAL A 41 14.23 -4.49 12.09
C VAL A 41 12.77 -4.24 12.45
N TRP A 42 12.44 -4.15 13.74
CA TRP A 42 11.11 -3.75 14.20
C TRP A 42 10.75 -2.33 13.73
N LEU A 43 11.69 -1.38 13.77
CA LEU A 43 11.48 -0.02 13.25
C LEU A 43 11.21 0.00 11.74
N VAL A 44 11.91 -0.83 10.97
CA VAL A 44 11.63 -1.02 9.53
C VAL A 44 10.22 -1.58 9.34
N GLY A 45 9.79 -2.52 10.19
CA GLY A 45 8.42 -3.03 10.21
C GLY A 45 7.38 -1.93 10.45
N VAL A 46 7.60 -1.07 11.44
CA VAL A 46 6.73 0.09 11.71
C VAL A 46 6.66 1.03 10.51
N ALA A 47 7.82 1.35 9.90
CA ALA A 47 7.86 2.20 8.71
C ALA A 47 7.09 1.58 7.53
N LEU A 48 7.21 0.26 7.33
CA LEU A 48 6.44 -0.48 6.32
C LEU A 48 4.93 -0.42 6.56
N VAL A 49 4.48 -0.53 7.81
CA VAL A 49 3.05 -0.36 8.17
C VAL A 49 2.58 1.04 7.79
N VAL A 50 3.33 2.09 8.13
CA VAL A 50 2.97 3.48 7.79
C VAL A 50 2.90 3.68 6.27
N ILE A 51 3.87 3.15 5.53
CA ILE A 51 3.88 3.19 4.06
C ILE A 51 2.69 2.42 3.48
N GLY A 52 2.37 1.26 4.02
CA GLY A 52 1.22 0.46 3.62
C GLY A 52 -0.10 1.22 3.78
N ILE A 53 -0.30 1.88 4.93
CA ILE A 53 -1.47 2.73 5.18
C ILE A 53 -1.53 3.90 4.20
N ALA A 54 -0.40 4.57 3.95
CA ALA A 54 -0.33 5.69 3.02
C ALA A 54 -0.66 5.25 1.58
N GLY A 55 -0.14 4.11 1.13
CA GLY A 55 -0.43 3.54 -0.18
C GLY A 55 -1.90 3.15 -0.36
N LEU A 56 -2.50 2.54 0.66
CA LEU A 56 -3.94 2.23 0.68
C LEU A 56 -4.78 3.51 0.64
N SER A 57 -4.42 4.51 1.44
CA SER A 57 -5.12 5.81 1.47
C SER A 57 -5.01 6.51 0.12
N TRP A 58 -3.84 6.54 -0.50
CA TRP A 58 -3.62 7.14 -1.82
C TRP A 58 -4.43 6.46 -2.92
N GLY A 59 -4.47 5.12 -2.94
CA GLY A 59 -5.31 4.37 -3.88
C GLY A 59 -6.79 4.76 -3.74
N ILE A 60 -7.30 4.79 -2.50
CA ILE A 60 -8.70 5.19 -2.23
C ILE A 60 -8.97 6.63 -2.70
N TYR A 61 -8.08 7.57 -2.40
CA TYR A 61 -8.23 8.97 -2.84
C TYR A 61 -8.17 9.12 -4.36
N SER A 62 -7.36 8.32 -5.07
CA SER A 62 -7.28 8.38 -6.54
C SER A 62 -8.55 7.91 -7.26
N GLU A 63 -9.33 7.03 -6.63
CA GLU A 63 -10.61 6.54 -7.16
C GLU A 63 -11.77 7.49 -6.78
N LEU A 64 -11.67 8.13 -5.60
CA LEU A 64 -12.70 9.05 -5.08
C LEU A 64 -12.58 10.48 -5.64
N SER A 65 -11.45 10.85 -6.26
CA SER A 65 -11.37 12.09 -7.02
C SER A 65 -12.15 11.95 -8.33
N ILE A 66 -13.44 12.27 -8.25
CA ILE A 66 -14.33 12.67 -9.35
C ILE A 66 -13.67 13.79 -10.17
#